data_AF-I7CAL4-F1
#
_entry.id   AF-I7CAL4-F1
#
_cell.length_a   1.000
_cell.length_b   1.000
_cell.length_c   1.000
_cell.angle_alpha   90.00
_cell.angle_beta   90.00
_cell.angle_gamma   90.00
#
_symmetry.space_group_name_H-M   'P 1'
#
loop_
_entity.id
_entity.type
_entity.pdbx_description
1 polymer ?
#
loop_
_entity_poly.entity_id
_entity_poly.type
_entity_poly.pdbx_seq_one_letter_code
_entity_poly.pdbx_strand_id
1 'polypeptide(L)'
;MKAWILMVLALLLPAAAMAEEAKEGVPKVAYISLSPPFVGNYALDGSPRLRVYKADVALRVTGDEAAKTVKHHEPLIRNQLVALFTQQTVDSMSNVEAKEHLRQEALKQVQQVLEAEEGKPIVEDLLFNNLIVQ
;
A
#
# COMPACT_ATOMS: atom_id res chain seq x y z
N MET A 1 -39.86 5.04 55.88
CA MET A 1 -40.26 4.46 54.59
C MET A 1 -39.81 5.32 53.39
N LYS A 2 -38.54 5.76 53.31
CA LYS A 2 -38.05 6.60 52.19
C LYS A 2 -36.65 6.21 51.68
N ALA A 3 -35.88 5.42 52.44
CA ALA A 3 -34.55 4.98 52.05
C ALA A 3 -34.54 3.81 51.06
N TRP A 4 -35.55 2.93 51.07
CA TRP A 4 -35.56 1.76 50.18
C TRP A 4 -35.88 2.09 48.71
N ILE A 5 -36.66 3.15 48.46
CA ILE A 5 -37.05 3.57 47.11
C ILE A 5 -35.85 4.13 46.34
N LEU A 6 -34.90 4.77 47.03
CA LEU A 6 -33.66 5.26 46.41
C LEU A 6 -32.67 4.13 46.09
N MET A 7 -32.74 3.00 46.80
CA MET A 7 -31.86 1.85 46.56
C MET A 7 -32.32 1.02 45.35
N VAL A 8 -33.63 0.96 45.08
CA VAL A 8 -34.18 0.28 43.89
C VAL A 8 -33.95 1.09 42.61
N LEU A 9 -33.96 2.43 42.70
CA LEU A 9 -33.66 3.30 41.56
C LEU A 9 -32.18 3.27 41.14
N ALA A 10 -31.27 3.01 42.08
CA ALA A 10 -29.84 2.86 41.82
C ALA A 10 -29.46 1.53 41.16
N LEU A 11 -30.29 0.49 41.29
CA LEU A 11 -30.05 -0.84 40.71
C LEU A 11 -30.53 -0.99 39.26
N LEU A 12 -31.24 0.01 38.70
CA LEU A 12 -31.73 0.00 37.32
C LEU A 12 -30.82 0.75 36.33
N LEU A 13 -29.71 1.34 36.80
CA LEU A 13 -28.78 2.12 35.97
C LEU A 13 -27.69 1.34 35.19
N PRO A 14 -27.36 0.05 35.42
CA PRO A 14 -26.29 -0.59 34.65
C PRO A 14 -26.72 -1.07 33.25
N ALA A 15 -28.00 -0.98 32.88
CA ALA A 15 -28.49 -1.49 31.58
C ALA A 15 -28.32 -0.50 30.41
N ALA A 16 -27.99 0.77 30.66
CA ALA A 16 -27.81 1.79 29.62
C ALA A 16 -26.33 1.98 29.18
N ALA A 17 -25.41 1.15 29.69
CA ALA A 17 -23.97 1.29 29.44
C ALA A 17 -23.38 0.18 28.53
N MET A 18 -24.20 -0.70 27.95
CA MET A 18 -23.76 -1.75 27.02
C MET A 18 -24.50 -1.65 25.69
N ALA A 19 -24.16 -0.63 24.90
CA ALA A 19 -24.37 -0.64 23.46
C ALA A 19 -23.49 0.45 22.83
N GLU A 20 -22.18 0.40 23.10
CA GLU A 20 -21.24 0.90 22.11
C GLU A 20 -21.23 -0.17 21.01
N GLU A 21 -22.20 -0.07 20.11
CA GLU A 21 -22.14 -0.72 18.82
C GLU A 21 -20.77 -0.39 18.25
N ALA A 22 -19.87 -1.38 18.29
CA ALA A 22 -18.72 -1.39 17.43
C ALA A 22 -19.29 -1.21 16.03
N LYS A 23 -19.28 0.04 15.54
CA LYS A 23 -19.42 0.33 14.12
C LYS A 23 -18.37 -0.57 13.51
N GLU A 24 -18.81 -1.67 12.89
CA GLU A 24 -18.02 -2.43 11.93
C GLU A 24 -17.68 -1.42 10.85
N GLY A 25 -16.57 -0.72 11.11
CA GLY A 25 -16.19 0.47 10.40
C GLY A 25 -15.78 0.04 9.02
N VAL A 26 -16.34 0.72 8.02
CA VAL A 26 -15.89 0.67 6.63
C VAL A 26 -14.36 0.50 6.62
N PRO A 27 -13.83 -0.55 5.96
CA PRO A 27 -12.42 -0.85 6.06
C PRO A 27 -11.62 0.37 5.57
N LYS A 28 -10.72 0.85 6.43
CA LYS A 28 -9.99 2.10 6.17
C LYS A 28 -8.97 1.88 5.06
N VAL A 29 -9.02 2.74 4.04
CA VAL A 29 -7.98 2.81 3.01
C VAL A 29 -6.71 3.40 3.62
N ALA A 30 -5.59 2.73 3.41
CA ALA A 30 -4.27 3.18 3.83
C ALA A 30 -3.32 3.28 2.62
N TYR A 31 -2.39 4.22 2.68
CA TYR A 31 -1.35 4.42 1.68
C TYR A 31 0.01 4.18 2.33
N ILE A 32 0.76 3.23 1.79
CA ILE A 32 2.06 2.81 2.30
C ILE A 32 3.13 3.26 1.33
N SER A 33 3.88 4.31 1.70
CA SER A 33 5.01 4.79 0.91
C SER A 33 6.21 3.86 1.05
N LEU A 34 6.80 3.48 -0.08
CA LEU A 34 8.02 2.66 -0.12
C LEU A 34 9.23 3.59 0.05
N SER A 35 9.82 3.58 1.24
CA SER A 35 10.97 4.44 1.59
C SER A 35 12.24 3.62 1.82
N PRO A 36 13.41 4.01 1.27
CA PRO A 36 13.67 5.24 0.51
C PRO A 36 13.16 5.18 -0.95
N PRO A 37 13.11 6.32 -1.66
CA PRO A 37 12.82 6.36 -3.09
C PRO A 37 13.77 5.50 -3.90
N PHE A 38 13.27 4.92 -4.97
CA PHE A 38 14.05 4.10 -5.88
C PHE A 38 14.92 4.99 -6.76
N VAL A 39 16.21 4.68 -6.81
CA VAL A 39 17.16 5.33 -7.72
C VAL A 39 17.99 4.24 -8.37
N GLY A 40 18.09 4.27 -9.69
CA GLY A 40 18.81 3.23 -10.42
C GLY A 40 19.05 3.60 -11.87
N ASN A 41 19.74 2.71 -12.56
CA ASN A 41 19.94 2.80 -14.01
C ASN A 41 18.83 2.00 -14.71
N TYR A 42 18.43 2.45 -15.90
CA TYR A 42 17.50 1.74 -16.78
C TYR A 42 18.03 1.74 -18.21
N ALA A 43 17.36 1.02 -19.11
CA ALA A 43 17.75 0.89 -20.51
C ALA A 43 19.22 0.49 -20.66
N LEU A 44 19.58 -0.62 -20.01
CA LEU A 44 20.91 -1.23 -20.05
C LEU A 44 21.18 -1.91 -21.41
N ASP A 45 21.21 -1.12 -22.47
CA ASP A 45 21.40 -1.53 -23.87
C ASP A 45 22.87 -1.61 -24.31
N GLY A 46 23.81 -1.38 -23.37
CA GLY A 46 25.25 -1.32 -23.65
C GLY A 46 25.72 0.02 -24.23
N SER A 47 24.84 1.02 -24.34
CA SER A 47 25.19 2.37 -24.75
C SER A 47 26.11 3.05 -23.72
N PRO A 48 27.05 3.91 -24.17
CA PRO A 48 27.86 4.74 -23.26
C PRO A 48 27.02 5.79 -22.50
N ARG A 49 25.77 6.01 -22.89
CA ARG A 49 24.86 6.94 -22.19
C ARG A 49 24.24 6.25 -20.98
N LEU A 50 24.68 6.65 -19.80
CA LEU A 50 24.02 6.31 -18.54
C LEU A 50 22.64 6.97 -18.48
N ARG A 51 21.62 6.15 -18.28
CA ARG A 51 20.23 6.60 -18.11
C ARG A 51 19.80 6.25 -16.70
N VAL A 52 19.36 7.24 -15.95
CA VAL A 52 19.02 7.11 -14.54
C VAL A 52 17.55 7.43 -14.31
N TYR A 53 16.95 6.77 -13.34
CA TYR A 53 15.60 7.08 -12.89
C TYR A 53 15.56 7.35 -11.40
N LYS A 54 14.56 8.14 -10.99
CA LYS A 54 14.13 8.29 -9.61
C LYS A 54 12.63 8.08 -9.52
N ALA A 55 12.20 7.13 -8.71
CA ALA A 55 10.79 6.81 -8.50
C ALA A 55 10.42 6.87 -7.01
N ASP A 56 9.37 7.61 -6.67
CA ASP A 56 8.68 7.58 -5.39
C ASP A 56 7.36 6.82 -5.56
N VAL A 57 7.21 5.72 -4.83
CA VAL A 57 6.13 4.76 -5.00
C VAL A 57 5.34 4.64 -3.71
N ALA A 58 4.01 4.68 -3.82
CA ALA A 58 3.11 4.35 -2.72
C ALA A 58 2.15 3.22 -3.12
N LEU A 59 1.81 2.35 -2.17
CA LEU A 59 0.86 1.27 -2.36
C LEU A 59 -0.44 1.59 -1.62
N ARG A 60 -1.57 1.45 -2.32
CA ARG A 60 -2.89 1.57 -1.72
C ARG A 60 -3.39 0.20 -1.27
N VAL A 61 -3.82 0.13 -0.02
CA VAL A 61 -4.38 -1.07 0.60
C VAL A 61 -5.63 -0.73 1.40
N THR A 62 -6.46 -1.72 1.67
CA THR A 62 -7.68 -1.56 2.48
C THR A 62 -7.61 -2.47 3.70
N GLY A 63 -7.71 -1.87 4.89
CA GLY A 63 -7.65 -2.55 6.18
C GLY A 63 -6.26 -2.55 6.84
N ASP A 64 -6.26 -2.58 8.17
CA ASP A 64 -5.03 -2.46 8.97
C ASP A 64 -4.11 -3.69 8.84
N GLU A 65 -4.69 -4.89 8.69
CA GLU A 65 -3.92 -6.12 8.49
C GLU A 65 -3.22 -6.13 7.12
N ALA A 66 -3.87 -5.62 6.07
CA ALA A 66 -3.28 -5.44 4.75
C ALA A 66 -2.07 -4.48 4.81
N ALA A 67 -2.22 -3.36 5.53
CA ALA A 67 -1.14 -2.39 5.73
C ALA A 67 0.06 -3.00 6.48
N LYS A 68 -0.17 -3.80 7.53
CA LYS A 68 0.90 -4.50 8.25
C LYS A 68 1.62 -5.51 7.35
N THR A 69 0.87 -6.27 6.58
CA THR A 69 1.40 -7.30 5.68
C THR A 69 2.29 -6.69 4.60
N VAL A 70 1.83 -5.61 3.95
CA VAL A 70 2.64 -4.88 2.96
C VAL A 70 3.93 -4.31 3.57
N LYS A 71 3.87 -3.77 4.79
CA LYS A 71 5.07 -3.30 5.51
C LYS A 71 6.03 -4.45 5.84
N HIS A 72 5.50 -5.61 6.22
CA HIS A 72 6.32 -6.79 6.52
C HIS A 72 7.10 -7.27 5.28
N HIS A 73 6.42 -7.33 4.13
CA HIS A 73 6.99 -7.77 2.85
C HIS A 73 7.63 -6.66 2.02
N GLU A 74 7.77 -5.46 2.58
CA GLU A 74 8.33 -4.30 1.88
C GLU A 74 9.69 -4.59 1.20
N PRO A 75 10.65 -5.32 1.81
CA PRO A 75 11.91 -5.66 1.16
C PRO A 75 11.74 -6.48 -0.12
N LEU A 76 10.81 -7.44 -0.11
CA LEU A 76 10.53 -8.32 -1.25
C LEU A 76 9.84 -7.54 -2.38
N ILE A 77 8.81 -6.76 -2.03
CA ILE A 77 8.13 -5.84 -2.95
C ILE A 77 9.15 -4.90 -3.62
N ARG A 78 10.03 -4.30 -2.81
CA ARG A 78 11.08 -3.39 -3.30
C ARG A 78 12.02 -4.10 -4.27
N ASN A 79 12.49 -5.30 -3.93
CA ASN A 79 13.36 -6.08 -4.81
C ASN A 79 12.71 -6.32 -6.19
N GLN A 80 11.42 -6.69 -6.20
CA GLN A 80 10.68 -6.93 -7.43
C GLN A 80 10.57 -5.67 -8.29
N LEU A 81 10.25 -4.52 -7.68
CA LEU A 81 10.14 -3.24 -8.39
C LEU A 81 11.50 -2.76 -8.93
N VAL A 82 12.59 -2.95 -8.18
CA VAL A 82 13.95 -2.65 -8.68
C VAL A 82 14.28 -3.48 -9.92
N ALA A 83 13.96 -4.78 -9.88
CA ALA A 83 14.17 -5.66 -11.02
C ALA A 83 13.35 -5.22 -12.25
N LEU A 84 12.07 -4.87 -12.05
CA LEU A 84 11.20 -4.34 -13.10
C LEU A 84 11.79 -3.06 -13.72
N PHE A 85 12.16 -2.07 -12.91
CA PHE A 85 12.64 -0.78 -13.41
C PHE A 85 13.97 -0.89 -14.15
N THR A 86 14.86 -1.81 -13.72
CA THR A 86 16.15 -2.03 -14.38
C THR A 86 15.99 -2.60 -15.80
N GLN A 87 14.91 -3.33 -16.05
CA GLN A 87 14.61 -3.95 -17.36
C GLN A 87 13.92 -2.99 -18.34
N GLN A 88 13.57 -1.78 -17.89
CA GLN A 88 12.82 -0.83 -18.71
C GLN A 88 13.67 -0.25 -19.83
N THR A 89 13.01 0.14 -20.91
CA THR A 89 13.64 0.76 -22.07
C THR A 89 13.42 2.27 -22.06
N VAL A 90 14.01 2.95 -23.02
CA VAL A 90 13.79 4.39 -23.23
C VAL A 90 12.33 4.67 -23.53
N ASP A 91 11.74 3.87 -24.40
CA ASP A 91 10.38 4.06 -24.88
C ASP A 91 9.36 3.82 -23.76
N SER A 92 9.59 2.81 -22.91
CA SER A 92 8.70 2.50 -21.78
C SER A 92 8.73 3.52 -20.64
N MET A 93 9.66 4.48 -20.70
CA MET A 93 9.83 5.56 -19.72
C MET A 93 9.59 6.97 -20.30
N SER A 94 9.29 7.06 -21.60
CA SER A 94 9.38 8.30 -22.38
C SER A 94 8.21 9.28 -22.19
N ASN A 95 6.98 8.78 -22.14
CA ASN A 95 5.76 9.58 -22.15
C ASN A 95 4.76 9.13 -21.06
N VAL A 96 3.61 9.80 -20.98
CA VAL A 96 2.61 9.58 -19.93
C VAL A 96 1.96 8.20 -20.07
N GLU A 97 1.61 7.81 -21.30
CA GLU A 97 0.99 6.52 -21.58
C GLU A 97 1.92 5.35 -21.21
N ALA A 98 3.22 5.47 -21.53
CA ALA A 98 4.24 4.50 -21.20
C ALA A 98 4.45 4.40 -19.67
N LYS A 99 4.46 5.53 -18.97
CA LYS A 99 4.55 5.57 -17.51
C LYS A 99 3.33 4.95 -16.83
N GLU A 100 2.13 5.15 -17.37
CA GLU A 100 0.93 4.50 -16.88
C GLU A 100 0.98 2.99 -17.12
N HIS A 101 1.44 2.55 -18.30
CA HIS A 101 1.66 1.13 -18.57
C HIS A 101 2.64 0.51 -17.56
N LEU A 102 3.78 1.17 -17.32
CA LEU A 102 4.76 0.75 -16.31
C LEU A 102 4.14 0.66 -14.90
N ARG A 103 3.25 1.60 -14.55
CA ARG A 103 2.56 1.59 -13.25
C ARG A 103 1.67 0.37 -13.11
N GLN A 104 0.95 0.00 -14.15
CA GLN A 104 0.10 -1.21 -14.19
C GLN A 104 0.94 -2.48 -14.11
N GLU A 105 2.07 -2.55 -14.82
CA GLU A 105 3.01 -3.66 -14.71
C GLU A 105 3.58 -3.79 -13.31
N ALA A 106 3.98 -2.68 -12.70
CA ALA A 106 4.46 -2.63 -11.33
C ALA A 106 3.41 -3.13 -10.34
N LEU A 107 2.16 -2.65 -10.45
CA LEU A 107 1.04 -3.12 -9.63
C LEU A 107 0.86 -4.63 -9.74
N LYS A 108 0.83 -5.14 -10.98
CA LYS A 108 0.68 -6.58 -11.25
C LYS A 108 1.79 -7.40 -10.61
N GLN A 109 3.05 -6.97 -10.74
CA GLN A 109 4.17 -7.68 -10.13
C GLN A 109 4.08 -7.71 -8.60
N VAL A 110 3.70 -6.59 -7.98
CA VAL A 110 3.50 -6.53 -6.52
C VAL A 110 2.36 -7.45 -6.08
N GLN A 111 1.24 -7.46 -6.82
CA GLN A 111 0.11 -8.35 -6.54
C GLN A 111 0.52 -9.83 -6.65
N GLN A 112 1.26 -10.20 -7.70
CA GLN A 112 1.72 -11.58 -7.90
C GLN A 112 2.66 -12.04 -6.78
N VAL A 113 3.59 -11.19 -6.36
CA VAL A 113 4.51 -11.50 -5.26
C VAL A 113 3.74 -11.68 -3.95
N LEU A 114 2.81 -10.79 -3.63
CA LEU A 114 2.01 -10.91 -2.41
C LEU A 114 1.02 -12.06 -2.46
N GLU A 115 0.49 -12.40 -3.64
CA GLU A 115 -0.34 -13.58 -3.82
C GLU A 115 0.46 -14.87 -3.60
N ALA A 116 1.73 -14.92 -4.01
CA ALA A 116 2.59 -16.07 -3.76
C ALA A 116 2.91 -16.27 -2.27
N GLU A 117 3.13 -15.18 -1.52
CA GLU A 117 3.48 -15.26 -0.09
C GLU A 117 2.24 -15.37 0.84
N GLU A 118 1.15 -14.67 0.51
CA GLU A 118 -0.03 -14.52 1.39
C GLU A 118 -1.30 -15.18 0.84
N GLY A 119 -1.24 -15.75 -0.37
CA GLY A 119 -2.36 -16.42 -1.02
C GLY A 119 -3.45 -15.49 -1.58
N LYS A 120 -3.24 -14.16 -1.54
CA LYS A 120 -4.18 -13.17 -2.08
C LYS A 120 -3.49 -11.86 -2.51
N PRO A 121 -4.00 -11.16 -3.53
CA PRO A 121 -3.50 -9.85 -3.93
C PRO A 121 -4.00 -8.77 -2.96
N ILE A 122 -3.18 -8.40 -1.98
CA ILE A 122 -3.53 -7.46 -0.90
C ILE A 122 -3.54 -5.99 -1.38
N VAL A 123 -2.76 -5.67 -2.41
CA VAL A 123 -2.60 -4.31 -2.93
C VAL A 123 -3.65 -4.01 -3.99
N GLU A 124 -4.41 -2.92 -3.77
CA GLU A 124 -5.46 -2.48 -4.70
C GLU A 124 -4.91 -1.62 -5.82
N ASP A 125 -3.92 -0.78 -5.52
CA ASP A 125 -3.36 0.16 -6.47
C ASP A 125 -1.91 0.55 -6.14
N LEU A 126 -1.18 1.01 -7.14
CA LEU A 126 0.20 1.49 -7.03
C LEU A 126 0.29 2.89 -7.62
N LEU A 127 0.83 3.83 -6.85
CA LEU A 127 0.95 5.23 -7.24
C LEU A 127 2.42 5.60 -7.43
N PHE A 128 2.71 6.28 -8.54
CA PHE A 128 3.96 7.02 -8.69
C PHE A 128 3.73 8.45 -8.21
N ASN A 129 4.17 8.75 -6.98
CA ASN A 129 4.16 10.11 -6.45
C ASN A 129 5.16 11.00 -7.21
N ASN A 130 6.25 10.39 -7.68
CA ASN A 130 7.25 11.04 -8.51
C ASN A 130 7.93 10.00 -9.42
N LEU A 131 8.09 10.29 -10.71
CA LEU A 131 8.87 9.47 -11.63
C LEU A 131 9.63 10.36 -12.63
N ILE A 132 10.92 10.52 -12.35
CA ILE A 132 11.85 11.32 -13.15
C ILE A 132 12.84 10.37 -13.84
N VAL A 133 13.15 10.66 -15.10
CA VAL A 133 14.16 9.96 -15.88
C VAL A 133 15.13 10.99 -16.47
N GLN A 134 16.42 10.67 -16.49
CA GLN A 134 17.50 11.51 -17.03
C GLN A 134 18.44 10.68 -17.91
#